data_AF-A0A319EMM0-F1
#
_entry.id   AF-A0A319EMM0-F1
#
_cell.length_a   1.000
_cell.length_b   1.000
_cell.length_c   1.000
_cell.angle_alpha   90.00
_cell.angle_beta   90.00
_cell.angle_gamma   90.00
#
_symmetry.space_group_name_H-M   'P 1'
#
loop_
_entity.id
_entity.type
_entity.pdbx_description
1 polymer ?
#
loop_
_entity_poly.entity_id
_entity_poly.type
_entity_poly.pdbx_seq_one_letter_code
_entity_poly.pdbx_strand_id
1 'polypeptide(L)'
;MWRLLFLALLLRPAATQLSGPVGPLTSYTSKAATKVCNIIDYGGYPNNGTDVGLALLRAWDDCAKGGLVYIPPGNYNMATFSELKDGVSSAVQLDGVLNRTGSDGDTVLTFRNCVDFEFFSGNSKGAIQGNGYEYLANDEYGPRLMRFQDMGNFSVHGFALIDSPSYYLTLDTVSNGEVYNIIMRGPTVLGATDAIDVWGQNMWIHDIEATNGDECVTVKNPASNMLIEDIFYNVSGGMSIGSLSTNTDISDIYYRRIYANNADPCFIKYHGGNGTVKNIVWDTVTVHGGVYPLSIDGAWGDKSEGDGVEISNLTFKNSRSSIRFQCSSEVPCTNINLEDVFIFSEGSYATYECENAFGDGACLNSTATATASGGYTVVQTVTSVATYTTSWMANELTSELLANSSFTIPPVPTSFYPGQTPLAASSQQTSLSGLTPTAATSSAQAEKTGGSTSLTPEDPANGSGHPENDLPEVRVHSEVSDPKHRGHLAYHLKNKGH
;
A
#
# COMPACT_ATOMS: atom_id res chain seq x y z
N MET A 1 5.99 -58.83 -3.26
CA MET A 1 6.68 -57.56 -3.58
C MET A 1 5.73 -56.67 -4.35
N TRP A 2 4.96 -55.82 -3.68
CA TRP A 2 4.26 -54.71 -4.31
C TRP A 2 4.39 -53.52 -3.37
N ARG A 3 5.25 -52.57 -3.76
CA ARG A 3 5.43 -51.30 -3.07
C ARG A 3 4.31 -50.37 -3.55
N LEU A 4 3.40 -50.03 -2.64
CA LEU A 4 2.53 -48.87 -2.80
C LEU A 4 3.42 -47.61 -2.78
N LEU A 5 3.54 -46.94 -3.93
CA LEU A 5 4.02 -45.57 -4.00
C LEU A 5 2.91 -44.68 -3.42
N PHE A 6 3.14 -44.12 -2.23
CA PHE A 6 2.44 -42.92 -1.80
C PHE A 6 2.99 -41.75 -2.63
N LEU A 7 2.22 -41.33 -3.63
CA LEU A 7 2.47 -40.07 -4.32
C LEU A 7 1.95 -38.95 -3.41
N ALA A 8 2.84 -38.34 -2.64
CA ALA A 8 2.53 -37.11 -1.91
C ALA A 8 2.19 -36.03 -2.94
N LEU A 9 0.92 -35.61 -2.96
CA LEU A 9 0.46 -34.47 -3.73
C LEU A 9 1.02 -33.20 -3.04
N LEU A 10 2.24 -32.80 -3.41
CA LEU A 10 2.78 -31.49 -3.07
C LEU A 10 2.04 -30.45 -3.93
N LEU A 11 0.84 -30.06 -3.47
CA LEU A 11 0.18 -28.85 -3.93
C LEU A 11 1.10 -27.67 -3.58
N ARG A 12 1.69 -27.05 -4.59
CA ARG A 12 2.40 -25.77 -4.44
C ARG A 12 1.35 -24.66 -4.32
N PRO A 13 1.16 -24.00 -3.16
CA PRO A 13 0.17 -22.95 -3.02
C PRO A 13 0.86 -21.62 -3.33
N ALA A 14 1.08 -21.35 -4.61
CA ALA A 14 1.49 -20.02 -5.06
C ALA A 14 0.34 -19.30 -5.77
N ALA A 15 -0.59 -20.06 -6.37
CA ALA A 15 -1.73 -19.56 -7.14
C ALA A 15 -3.08 -19.82 -6.44
N THR A 16 -3.08 -20.13 -5.15
CA THR A 16 -4.28 -20.62 -4.43
C THR A 16 -4.99 -19.54 -3.59
N GLN A 17 -4.51 -18.29 -3.59
CA GLN A 17 -5.06 -17.24 -2.70
C GLN A 17 -5.76 -16.11 -3.44
N LEU A 18 -5.39 -15.84 -4.70
CA LEU A 18 -6.25 -15.06 -5.60
C LEU A 18 -7.50 -15.87 -5.95
N SER A 19 -8.65 -15.22 -5.97
CA SER A 19 -9.94 -15.86 -6.31
C SER A 19 -10.26 -15.80 -7.80
N GLY A 20 -9.48 -15.06 -8.60
CA GLY A 20 -9.62 -14.97 -10.05
C GLY A 20 -8.51 -14.13 -10.70
N PRO A 21 -8.65 -13.81 -12.01
CA PRO A 21 -7.76 -12.86 -12.67
C PRO A 21 -7.77 -11.49 -12.01
N VAL A 22 -6.65 -10.80 -12.07
CA VAL A 22 -6.47 -9.40 -11.63
C VAL A 22 -6.02 -8.55 -12.82
N GLY A 23 -6.08 -7.23 -12.66
CA GLY A 23 -5.63 -6.28 -13.68
C GLY A 23 -6.74 -5.76 -14.59
N PRO A 24 -6.42 -4.84 -15.52
CA PRO A 24 -7.36 -4.29 -16.48
C PRO A 24 -7.83 -5.35 -17.49
N LEU A 25 -9.06 -5.18 -17.98
CA LEU A 25 -9.66 -6.07 -18.98
C LEU A 25 -9.19 -5.74 -20.40
N THR A 26 -8.81 -4.49 -20.63
CA THR A 26 -8.37 -3.95 -21.92
C THR A 26 -6.99 -3.32 -21.77
N SER A 27 -6.07 -3.59 -22.70
CA SER A 27 -4.72 -3.01 -22.64
C SER A 27 -4.71 -1.50 -22.80
N TYR A 28 -3.79 -0.79 -22.14
CA TYR A 28 -3.59 0.65 -22.36
C TYR A 28 -3.39 1.01 -23.84
N THR A 29 -2.76 0.14 -24.64
CA THR A 29 -2.57 0.37 -26.08
C THR A 29 -3.88 0.38 -26.86
N SER A 30 -4.84 -0.45 -26.47
CA SER A 30 -6.18 -0.47 -27.07
C SER A 30 -6.98 0.77 -26.66
N LYS A 31 -6.85 1.19 -25.39
CA LYS A 31 -7.46 2.43 -24.87
C LYS A 31 -6.89 3.67 -25.59
N ALA A 32 -5.57 3.72 -25.76
CA ALA A 32 -4.89 4.77 -26.52
C ALA A 32 -5.29 4.80 -28.01
N ALA A 33 -5.51 3.64 -28.62
CA ALA A 33 -5.98 3.56 -30.00
C ALA A 33 -7.39 4.13 -30.19
N THR A 34 -8.22 4.14 -29.15
CA THR A 34 -9.53 4.80 -29.15
C THR A 34 -9.37 6.32 -29.09
N LYS A 35 -8.67 6.82 -28.05
CA LYS A 35 -8.42 8.26 -27.86
C LYS A 35 -7.26 8.46 -26.90
N VAL A 36 -6.38 9.41 -27.23
CA VAL A 36 -5.37 9.93 -26.30
C VAL A 36 -5.71 11.38 -25.96
N CYS A 37 -5.86 11.68 -24.68
CA CYS A 37 -6.05 13.02 -24.15
C CYS A 37 -4.75 13.48 -23.50
N ASN A 38 -3.86 14.07 -24.29
CA ASN A 38 -2.62 14.63 -23.79
C ASN A 38 -2.91 15.91 -23.03
N ILE A 39 -2.54 16.00 -21.75
CA ILE A 39 -2.90 17.14 -20.89
C ILE A 39 -2.42 18.50 -21.42
N ILE A 40 -1.39 18.51 -22.28
CA ILE A 40 -0.90 19.72 -22.96
C ILE A 40 -2.02 20.38 -23.78
N ASP A 41 -2.82 19.57 -24.47
CA ASP A 41 -3.95 20.02 -25.30
C ASP A 41 -5.10 20.57 -24.45
N TYR A 42 -5.10 20.28 -23.14
CA TYR A 42 -6.07 20.75 -22.15
C TYR A 42 -5.50 21.85 -21.24
N GLY A 43 -4.31 22.36 -21.56
CA GLY A 43 -3.66 23.48 -20.88
C GLY A 43 -2.71 23.10 -19.73
N GLY A 44 -2.34 21.83 -19.59
CA GLY A 44 -1.42 21.33 -18.57
C GLY A 44 0.03 21.31 -19.05
N TYR A 45 0.79 22.37 -18.78
CA TYR A 45 2.16 22.54 -19.28
C TYR A 45 3.24 22.27 -18.22
N PRO A 46 4.40 21.71 -18.58
CA PRO A 46 5.49 21.41 -17.65
C PRO A 46 6.32 22.66 -17.34
N ASN A 47 5.73 23.61 -16.62
CA ASN A 47 6.39 24.85 -16.22
C ASN A 47 5.95 25.27 -14.80
N ASN A 48 6.73 26.17 -14.20
CA ASN A 48 6.52 26.58 -12.81
C ASN A 48 5.26 27.44 -12.56
N GLY A 49 4.54 27.85 -13.61
CA GLY A 49 3.40 28.78 -13.50
C GLY A 49 2.02 28.15 -13.75
N THR A 50 1.97 26.92 -14.27
CA THR A 50 0.72 26.27 -14.67
C THR A 50 0.28 25.26 -13.62
N ASP A 51 -0.93 25.43 -13.10
CA ASP A 51 -1.60 24.40 -12.29
C ASP A 51 -2.22 23.34 -13.21
N VAL A 52 -1.76 22.09 -13.11
CA VAL A 52 -2.21 21.00 -13.99
C VAL A 52 -3.46 20.28 -13.52
N GLY A 53 -3.95 20.52 -12.30
CA GLY A 53 -5.14 19.83 -11.80
C GLY A 53 -6.37 20.02 -12.71
N LEU A 54 -6.62 21.25 -13.15
CA LEU A 54 -7.73 21.54 -14.07
C LEU A 54 -7.53 20.93 -15.47
N ALA A 55 -6.30 20.80 -15.94
CA ALA A 55 -6.01 20.15 -17.22
C ALA A 55 -6.25 18.65 -17.15
N LEU A 56 -5.91 18.01 -16.02
CA LEU A 56 -6.20 16.60 -15.77
C LEU A 56 -7.70 16.33 -15.77
N LEU A 57 -8.49 17.15 -15.07
CA LEU A 57 -9.94 17.01 -15.03
C LEU A 57 -10.56 17.10 -16.43
N ARG A 58 -10.18 18.10 -17.24
CA ARG A 58 -10.70 18.25 -18.61
C ARG A 58 -10.26 17.13 -19.54
N ALA A 59 -9.00 16.68 -19.44
CA ALA A 59 -8.52 15.55 -20.23
C ALA A 59 -9.25 14.25 -19.84
N TRP A 60 -9.56 14.10 -18.55
CA TRP A 60 -10.34 12.97 -18.05
C TRP A 60 -11.78 12.98 -18.53
N ASP A 61 -12.49 14.12 -18.49
CA ASP A 61 -13.86 14.24 -19.03
C ASP A 61 -13.95 13.73 -20.47
N ASP A 62 -12.88 13.94 -21.23
CA ASP A 62 -12.78 13.57 -22.63
C ASP A 62 -12.32 12.12 -22.89
N CYS A 63 -11.65 11.47 -21.94
CA CYS A 63 -11.04 10.15 -22.10
C CYS A 63 -11.50 9.09 -21.08
N ALA A 64 -12.35 9.45 -20.11
CA ALA A 64 -12.82 8.55 -19.05
C ALA A 64 -13.55 7.31 -19.59
N LYS A 65 -14.05 7.35 -20.83
CA LYS A 65 -14.75 6.25 -21.49
C LYS A 65 -13.95 5.74 -22.70
N GLY A 66 -13.16 4.69 -22.49
CA GLY A 66 -12.41 4.02 -23.55
C GLY A 66 -11.05 4.64 -23.91
N GLY A 67 -10.69 5.81 -23.35
CA GLY A 67 -9.51 6.57 -23.72
C GLY A 67 -8.36 6.49 -22.72
N LEU A 68 -7.24 7.14 -23.08
CA LEU A 68 -6.06 7.27 -22.23
C LEU A 68 -5.72 8.75 -22.01
N VAL A 69 -5.63 9.19 -20.75
CA VAL A 69 -5.06 10.49 -20.39
C VAL A 69 -3.54 10.36 -20.34
N TYR A 70 -2.83 11.23 -21.07
CA TYR A 70 -1.37 11.18 -21.17
C TYR A 70 -0.75 12.42 -20.54
N ILE A 71 0.18 12.20 -19.60
CA ILE A 71 1.00 13.23 -18.95
C ILE A 71 2.44 13.05 -19.44
N PRO A 72 2.91 13.84 -20.42
CA PRO A 72 4.24 13.66 -21.02
C PRO A 72 5.38 13.92 -20.03
N PRO A 73 6.63 13.53 -20.35
CA PRO A 73 7.79 13.90 -19.56
C PRO A 73 7.90 15.41 -19.31
N GLY A 74 8.12 15.80 -18.06
CA GLY A 74 8.20 17.20 -17.63
C GLY A 74 7.93 17.35 -16.14
N ASN A 75 8.15 18.54 -15.59
CA ASN A 75 7.81 18.87 -14.20
C ASN A 75 6.56 19.75 -14.19
N TYR A 76 5.51 19.30 -13.52
CA TYR A 76 4.20 19.94 -13.48
C TYR A 76 3.86 20.33 -12.04
N ASN A 77 3.33 21.53 -11.84
CA ASN A 77 2.81 21.96 -10.55
C ASN A 77 1.33 21.61 -10.45
N MET A 78 0.91 21.03 -9.33
CA MET A 78 -0.47 20.64 -9.06
C MET A 78 -0.94 21.34 -7.80
N ALA A 79 -1.70 22.42 -8.00
CA ALA A 79 -2.33 23.19 -6.93
C ALA A 79 -3.79 22.74 -6.70
N THR A 80 -4.52 22.46 -7.79
CA THR A 80 -5.88 21.92 -7.70
C THR A 80 -5.81 20.39 -7.58
N PHE A 81 -6.26 19.85 -6.45
CA PHE A 81 -6.39 18.40 -6.29
C PHE A 81 -7.52 17.87 -7.16
N SER A 82 -7.33 16.67 -7.72
CA SER A 82 -8.20 16.13 -8.76
C SER A 82 -8.82 14.81 -8.34
N GLU A 83 -10.14 14.70 -8.52
CA GLU A 83 -10.86 13.44 -8.45
C GLU A 83 -11.29 13.02 -9.86
N LEU A 84 -10.69 11.94 -10.37
CA LEU A 84 -10.96 11.36 -11.68
C LEU A 84 -11.89 10.17 -11.49
N LYS A 85 -13.18 10.36 -11.77
CA LYS A 85 -14.23 9.38 -11.44
C LYS A 85 -14.94 8.77 -12.64
N ASP A 86 -15.66 7.70 -12.37
CA ASP A 86 -16.55 7.03 -13.31
C ASP A 86 -15.84 6.56 -14.59
N GLY A 87 -14.57 6.15 -14.49
CA GLY A 87 -13.80 5.62 -15.61
C GLY A 87 -14.30 4.26 -16.08
N VAL A 88 -14.41 4.04 -17.40
CA VAL A 88 -14.74 2.74 -17.97
C VAL A 88 -13.79 2.47 -19.13
N SER A 89 -13.01 1.38 -19.01
CA SER A 89 -12.00 1.03 -20.01
C SER A 89 -11.06 2.20 -20.29
N SER A 90 -10.58 2.84 -19.23
CA SER A 90 -9.74 4.04 -19.32
C SER A 90 -8.37 3.83 -18.69
N ALA A 91 -7.44 4.74 -18.98
CA ALA A 91 -6.10 4.70 -18.42
C ALA A 91 -5.54 6.10 -18.20
N VAL A 92 -4.58 6.21 -17.29
CA VAL A 92 -3.74 7.40 -17.12
C VAL A 92 -2.28 6.96 -17.21
N GLN A 93 -1.55 7.54 -18.16
CA GLN A 93 -0.11 7.33 -18.29
C GLN A 93 0.64 8.59 -17.79
N LEU A 94 1.34 8.45 -16.66
CA LEU A 94 2.20 9.45 -16.05
C LEU A 94 3.67 9.24 -16.43
N ASP A 95 4.17 9.95 -17.44
CA ASP A 95 5.60 9.90 -17.82
C ASP A 95 6.41 11.08 -17.25
N GLY A 96 5.75 12.04 -16.60
CA GLY A 96 6.35 13.21 -15.96
C GLY A 96 6.29 13.19 -14.43
N VAL A 97 6.59 14.33 -13.81
CA VAL A 97 6.58 14.52 -12.37
C VAL A 97 5.48 15.50 -11.99
N LEU A 98 4.50 15.06 -11.19
CA LEU A 98 3.52 15.94 -10.55
C LEU A 98 4.07 16.41 -9.21
N ASN A 99 4.22 17.72 -9.03
CA ASN A 99 4.67 18.33 -7.79
C ASN A 99 3.47 18.96 -7.07
N ARG A 100 3.16 18.48 -5.86
CA ARG A 100 2.14 19.13 -5.03
C ARG A 100 2.59 20.55 -4.69
N THR A 101 1.77 21.53 -5.07
CA THR A 101 1.90 22.93 -4.65
C THR A 101 0.67 23.43 -3.91
N GLY A 102 -0.44 22.69 -3.99
CA GLY A 102 -1.70 23.00 -3.32
C GLY A 102 -1.77 22.45 -1.90
N SER A 103 -2.67 23.00 -1.11
CA SER A 103 -2.95 22.61 0.28
C SER A 103 -4.41 22.21 0.53
N ASP A 104 -5.28 22.43 -0.45
CA ASP A 104 -6.73 22.43 -0.23
C ASP A 104 -7.33 21.09 -0.67
N GLY A 105 -7.76 20.29 0.31
CA GLY A 105 -8.39 18.98 0.13
C GLY A 105 -7.63 17.85 0.83
N ASP A 106 -8.23 16.67 0.88
CA ASP A 106 -7.71 15.54 1.67
C ASP A 106 -6.73 14.65 0.90
N THR A 107 -6.78 14.66 -0.43
CA THR A 107 -5.95 13.78 -1.28
C THR A 107 -5.61 14.47 -2.59
N VAL A 108 -4.33 14.46 -2.98
CA VAL A 108 -3.84 15.16 -4.18
C VAL A 108 -4.47 14.60 -5.46
N LEU A 109 -4.49 13.27 -5.60
CA LEU A 109 -5.08 12.59 -6.76
C LEU A 109 -5.95 11.41 -6.32
N THR A 110 -7.24 11.47 -6.64
CA THR A 110 -8.21 10.40 -6.34
C THR A 110 -8.74 9.81 -7.64
N PHE A 111 -8.81 8.48 -7.71
CA PHE A 111 -9.55 7.74 -8.72
C PHE A 111 -10.74 7.08 -8.04
N ARG A 112 -11.96 7.28 -8.56
CA ARG A 112 -13.18 6.79 -7.91
C ARG A 112 -14.11 6.08 -8.89
N ASN A 113 -14.64 4.92 -8.52
CA ASN A 113 -15.67 4.22 -9.29
C ASN A 113 -15.25 3.93 -10.74
N CYS A 114 -13.98 3.53 -10.93
CA CYS A 114 -13.46 3.18 -12.25
C CYS A 114 -13.39 1.66 -12.41
N VAL A 115 -13.75 1.18 -13.61
CA VAL A 115 -13.69 -0.24 -13.98
C VAL A 115 -12.90 -0.44 -15.28
N ASP A 116 -12.11 -1.50 -15.35
CA ASP A 116 -11.14 -1.72 -16.45
C ASP A 116 -10.20 -0.51 -16.56
N PHE A 117 -9.40 -0.30 -15.51
CA PHE A 117 -8.60 0.91 -15.32
C PHE A 117 -7.10 0.61 -15.23
N GLU A 118 -6.26 1.51 -15.75
CA GLU A 118 -4.81 1.38 -15.61
C GLU A 118 -4.17 2.73 -15.31
N PHE A 119 -3.43 2.84 -14.19
CA PHE A 119 -2.57 3.98 -13.90
C PHE A 119 -1.12 3.54 -13.93
N PHE A 120 -0.32 4.15 -14.80
CA PHE A 120 1.04 3.69 -14.98
C PHE A 120 2.01 4.75 -15.47
N SER A 121 3.28 4.44 -15.42
CA SER A 121 4.35 5.22 -16.04
C SER A 121 5.00 4.38 -17.13
N GLY A 122 4.90 4.81 -18.39
CA GLY A 122 5.40 4.05 -19.54
C GLY A 122 6.91 4.15 -19.72
N ASN A 123 7.60 4.93 -18.89
CA ASN A 123 9.05 5.13 -18.94
C ASN A 123 9.76 4.79 -17.62
N SER A 124 9.02 4.25 -16.64
CA SER A 124 9.49 3.95 -15.28
C SER A 124 10.11 5.15 -14.54
N LYS A 125 9.74 6.38 -14.94
CA LYS A 125 10.24 7.65 -14.38
C LYS A 125 9.13 8.61 -13.96
N GLY A 126 7.87 8.25 -14.21
CA GLY A 126 6.74 8.98 -13.67
C GLY A 126 6.82 9.06 -12.14
N ALA A 127 6.45 10.21 -11.58
CA ALA A 127 6.47 10.39 -10.13
C ALA A 127 5.44 11.40 -9.64
N ILE A 128 5.03 11.26 -8.38
CA ILE A 128 4.33 12.29 -7.63
C ILE A 128 5.20 12.71 -6.46
N GLN A 129 5.63 13.97 -6.46
CA GLN A 129 6.42 14.61 -5.41
C GLN A 129 5.46 15.39 -4.50
N GLY A 130 5.28 14.89 -3.28
CA GLY A 130 4.33 15.42 -2.31
C GLY A 130 4.80 16.61 -1.52
N ASN A 131 6.11 16.90 -1.48
CA ASN A 131 6.66 18.00 -0.69
C ASN A 131 6.14 17.98 0.77
N GLY A 132 6.08 16.78 1.35
CA GLY A 132 5.61 16.51 2.70
C GLY A 132 6.44 17.19 3.77
N TYR A 133 7.73 17.43 3.51
CA TYR A 133 8.60 18.20 4.41
C TYR A 133 8.03 19.58 4.78
N GLU A 134 7.19 20.20 3.93
CA GLU A 134 6.55 21.49 4.22
C GLU A 134 5.59 21.43 5.42
N TYR A 135 5.01 20.25 5.68
CA TYR A 135 4.11 19.97 6.80
C TYR A 135 4.86 19.27 7.93
N LEU A 136 5.51 18.16 7.57
CA LEU A 136 6.09 17.20 8.51
C LEU A 136 7.28 17.79 9.30
N ALA A 137 7.98 18.81 8.78
CA ALA A 137 9.01 19.53 9.55
C ALA A 137 8.46 20.25 10.80
N ASN A 138 7.15 20.51 10.84
CA ASN A 138 6.46 21.20 11.91
C ASN A 138 5.56 20.26 12.74
N ASP A 139 5.73 18.94 12.64
CA ASP A 139 4.84 17.92 13.22
C ASP A 139 3.37 18.07 12.78
N GLU A 140 3.14 18.62 11.58
CA GLU A 140 1.82 18.74 10.95
C GLU A 140 1.68 17.72 9.82
N TYR A 141 0.45 17.27 9.57
CA TYR A 141 0.12 16.40 8.44
C TYR A 141 -0.66 17.18 7.38
N GLY A 142 -0.35 16.89 6.13
CA GLY A 142 -1.03 17.48 4.98
C GLY A 142 -1.93 16.48 4.26
N PRO A 143 -2.24 16.74 2.98
CA PRO A 143 -3.05 15.84 2.16
C PRO A 143 -2.32 14.51 1.90
N ARG A 144 -3.12 13.45 1.71
CA ARG A 144 -2.64 12.16 1.19
C ARG A 144 -2.23 12.31 -0.27
N LEU A 145 -1.34 11.47 -0.78
CA LEU A 145 -0.92 11.57 -2.18
C LEU A 145 -1.94 10.97 -3.14
N MET A 146 -2.28 9.69 -2.97
CA MET A 146 -3.09 8.99 -3.95
C MET A 146 -4.12 8.06 -3.32
N ARG A 147 -5.36 8.10 -3.81
CA ARG A 147 -6.44 7.20 -3.39
C ARG A 147 -7.15 6.58 -4.58
N PHE A 148 -7.39 5.28 -4.51
CA PHE A 148 -8.14 4.48 -5.46
C PHE A 148 -9.34 3.95 -4.71
N GLN A 149 -10.53 4.42 -5.04
CA GLN A 149 -11.76 4.12 -4.32
C GLN A 149 -12.79 3.46 -5.24
N ASP A 150 -13.43 2.39 -4.77
CA ASP A 150 -14.48 1.67 -5.51
C ASP A 150 -14.01 1.19 -6.90
N MET A 151 -12.79 0.66 -6.97
CA MET A 151 -12.14 0.25 -8.22
C MET A 151 -12.43 -1.22 -8.56
N GLY A 152 -12.58 -1.55 -9.84
CA GLY A 152 -12.75 -2.93 -10.31
C GLY A 152 -11.93 -3.26 -11.55
N ASN A 153 -11.21 -4.39 -11.54
CA ASN A 153 -10.37 -4.83 -12.66
C ASN A 153 -9.38 -3.73 -13.09
N PHE A 154 -8.31 -3.56 -12.30
CA PHE A 154 -7.41 -2.43 -12.48
C PHE A 154 -5.96 -2.78 -12.19
N SER A 155 -5.04 -1.97 -12.71
CA SER A 155 -3.64 -2.02 -12.30
C SER A 155 -3.03 -0.64 -12.04
N VAL A 156 -2.05 -0.61 -11.14
CA VAL A 156 -1.32 0.59 -10.71
C VAL A 156 0.17 0.28 -10.65
N HIS A 157 1.00 0.85 -11.54
CA HIS A 157 2.39 0.38 -11.63
C HIS A 157 3.42 1.32 -12.26
N GLY A 158 4.69 1.10 -11.92
CA GLY A 158 5.84 1.63 -12.66
C GLY A 158 6.24 3.08 -12.36
N PHE A 159 5.80 3.67 -11.24
CA PHE A 159 6.09 5.06 -10.87
C PHE A 159 6.61 5.18 -9.43
N ALA A 160 7.00 6.40 -9.05
CA ALA A 160 7.44 6.73 -7.70
C ALA A 160 6.44 7.64 -6.97
N LEU A 161 6.25 7.43 -5.66
CA LEU A 161 5.53 8.34 -4.77
C LEU A 161 6.50 8.85 -3.70
N ILE A 162 6.74 10.15 -3.66
CA ILE A 162 7.85 10.72 -2.89
C ILE A 162 7.34 11.77 -1.93
N ASP A 163 7.81 11.68 -0.68
CA ASP A 163 7.63 12.68 0.36
C ASP A 163 6.16 13.10 0.51
N SER A 164 5.31 12.12 0.81
CA SER A 164 3.89 12.39 1.08
C SER A 164 3.75 13.23 2.36
N PRO A 165 2.89 14.28 2.38
CA PRO A 165 2.52 14.97 3.62
C PRO A 165 1.77 14.10 4.64
N SER A 166 1.26 12.93 4.22
CA SER A 166 0.65 11.90 5.06
C SER A 166 0.73 10.54 4.33
N TYR A 167 -0.39 9.86 4.06
CA TYR A 167 -0.41 8.54 3.40
C TYR A 167 -0.01 8.63 1.92
N TYR A 168 0.70 7.63 1.42
CA TYR A 168 1.16 7.57 0.02
C TYR A 168 0.07 7.02 -0.90
N LEU A 169 -0.36 5.79 -0.67
CA LEU A 169 -1.34 5.09 -1.51
C LEU A 169 -2.42 4.41 -0.65
N THR A 170 -3.67 4.77 -0.89
CA THR A 170 -4.84 4.09 -0.29
C THR A 170 -5.65 3.39 -1.37
N LEU A 171 -5.89 2.09 -1.20
CA LEU A 171 -6.72 1.23 -2.03
C LEU A 171 -7.99 0.88 -1.24
N ASP A 172 -9.03 1.68 -1.47
CA ASP A 172 -10.30 1.64 -0.74
C ASP A 172 -11.37 0.88 -1.50
N THR A 173 -11.87 -0.20 -0.90
CA THR A 173 -13.01 -0.97 -1.44
C THR A 173 -12.76 -1.40 -2.88
N VAL A 174 -11.59 -2.00 -3.11
CA VAL A 174 -11.10 -2.33 -4.46
C VAL A 174 -11.29 -3.81 -4.81
N SER A 175 -11.35 -4.15 -6.09
CA SER A 175 -11.45 -5.55 -6.52
C SER A 175 -10.70 -5.89 -7.82
N ASN A 176 -10.18 -7.11 -7.89
CA ASN A 176 -9.47 -7.67 -9.06
C ASN A 176 -8.29 -6.78 -9.50
N GLY A 177 -7.50 -6.32 -8.53
CA GLY A 177 -6.45 -5.32 -8.74
C GLY A 177 -5.03 -5.89 -8.71
N GLU A 178 -4.13 -5.31 -9.50
CA GLU A 178 -2.71 -5.62 -9.51
C GLU A 178 -1.87 -4.35 -9.28
N VAL A 179 -1.00 -4.34 -8.27
CA VAL A 179 -0.20 -3.16 -7.89
C VAL A 179 1.27 -3.54 -7.80
N TYR A 180 2.13 -2.93 -8.62
CA TYR A 180 3.51 -3.38 -8.72
C TYR A 180 4.53 -2.40 -9.29
N ASN A 181 5.82 -2.69 -9.07
CA ASN A 181 6.94 -1.87 -9.53
C ASN A 181 6.82 -0.40 -9.08
N ILE A 182 6.53 -0.19 -7.79
CA ILE A 182 6.41 1.15 -7.19
C ILE A 182 7.46 1.33 -6.10
N ILE A 183 8.06 2.51 -6.06
CA ILE A 183 8.90 2.96 -4.94
C ILE A 183 8.24 4.11 -4.20
N MET A 184 8.19 3.99 -2.88
CA MET A 184 7.69 5.02 -1.97
C MET A 184 8.80 5.45 -1.05
N ARG A 185 9.03 6.76 -0.92
CA ARG A 185 10.12 7.26 -0.08
C ARG A 185 9.83 8.60 0.55
N GLY A 186 9.98 8.67 1.86
CA GLY A 186 10.04 9.92 2.62
C GLY A 186 10.59 9.70 4.03
N PRO A 187 10.16 10.51 5.02
CA PRO A 187 10.71 10.45 6.36
C PRO A 187 10.33 9.16 7.10
N THR A 188 11.23 8.68 7.97
CA THR A 188 11.10 7.37 8.65
C THR A 188 10.85 7.44 10.14
N VAL A 189 10.72 8.64 10.70
CA VAL A 189 10.61 8.88 12.15
C VAL A 189 9.23 9.40 12.58
N LEU A 190 8.31 9.54 11.63
CA LEU A 190 6.97 10.08 11.83
C LEU A 190 5.91 9.04 11.46
N GLY A 191 4.89 8.89 12.30
CA GLY A 191 3.73 8.06 11.98
C GLY A 191 2.86 8.69 10.89
N ALA A 192 1.70 8.09 10.63
CA ALA A 192 0.72 8.54 9.63
C ALA A 192 1.32 8.87 8.24
N THR A 193 2.37 8.14 7.87
CA THR A 193 3.06 8.17 6.57
C THR A 193 2.92 6.84 5.84
N ASP A 194 1.77 6.20 6.00
CA ASP A 194 1.41 4.86 5.52
C ASP A 194 1.70 4.72 4.02
N ALA A 195 2.45 3.68 3.63
CA ALA A 195 2.86 3.47 2.25
C ALA A 195 1.68 2.94 1.40
N ILE A 196 1.16 1.75 1.72
CA ILE A 196 -0.02 1.15 1.10
C ILE A 196 -0.98 0.66 2.17
N ASP A 197 -2.16 1.30 2.22
CA ASP A 197 -3.32 0.76 2.90
C ASP A 197 -4.27 0.13 1.88
N VAL A 198 -4.76 -1.09 2.14
CA VAL A 198 -5.63 -1.81 1.21
C VAL A 198 -6.79 -2.53 1.91
N TRP A 199 -7.99 -2.40 1.36
CA TRP A 199 -9.13 -3.28 1.68
C TRP A 199 -10.00 -3.52 0.45
N GLY A 200 -10.68 -4.67 0.41
CA GLY A 200 -11.36 -5.16 -0.79
C GLY A 200 -11.12 -6.64 -1.05
N GLN A 201 -11.16 -7.08 -2.31
CA GLN A 201 -11.05 -8.50 -2.65
C GLN A 201 -10.21 -8.78 -3.90
N ASN A 202 -9.50 -9.91 -3.90
CA ASN A 202 -8.77 -10.39 -5.08
C ASN A 202 -7.70 -9.39 -5.54
N MET A 203 -6.72 -9.16 -4.66
CA MET A 203 -5.64 -8.19 -4.89
C MET A 203 -4.29 -8.90 -4.97
N TRP A 204 -3.50 -8.53 -5.98
CA TRP A 204 -2.10 -8.93 -6.09
C TRP A 204 -1.21 -7.69 -5.96
N ILE A 205 -0.41 -7.64 -4.89
CA ILE A 205 0.49 -6.52 -4.62
C ILE A 205 1.90 -7.09 -4.59
N HIS A 206 2.78 -6.63 -5.48
CA HIS A 206 4.13 -7.18 -5.54
C HIS A 206 5.17 -6.20 -6.05
N ASP A 207 6.45 -6.49 -5.82
CA ASP A 207 7.55 -5.66 -6.33
C ASP A 207 7.43 -4.19 -5.87
N ILE A 208 7.31 -4.00 -4.54
CA ILE A 208 7.17 -2.68 -3.89
C ILE A 208 8.39 -2.43 -2.99
N GLU A 209 8.98 -1.24 -3.07
CA GLU A 209 9.90 -0.73 -2.05
C GLU A 209 9.23 0.43 -1.31
N ALA A 210 9.24 0.39 0.03
CA ALA A 210 8.73 1.48 0.84
C ALA A 210 9.75 1.91 1.90
N THR A 211 9.91 3.23 2.01
CA THR A 211 10.66 3.91 3.06
C THR A 211 9.77 5.00 3.67
N ASN A 212 9.33 4.77 4.90
CA ASN A 212 8.38 5.63 5.61
C ASN A 212 8.49 5.41 7.13
N GLY A 213 7.66 6.07 7.95
CA GLY A 213 7.71 5.96 9.41
C GLY A 213 6.54 5.21 10.05
N ASP A 214 5.63 4.67 9.23
CA ASP A 214 4.42 3.95 9.67
C ASP A 214 4.18 2.69 8.81
N GLU A 215 2.93 2.31 8.59
CA GLU A 215 2.46 1.17 7.78
C GLU A 215 3.20 1.00 6.45
N CYS A 216 3.60 -0.23 6.11
CA CYS A 216 4.11 -0.55 4.80
C CYS A 216 3.00 -1.04 3.85
N VAL A 217 2.76 -2.35 3.76
CA VAL A 217 1.65 -2.91 2.95
C VAL A 217 0.66 -3.56 3.88
N THR A 218 -0.34 -2.77 4.26
CA THR A 218 -1.24 -3.08 5.37
C THR A 218 -2.66 -3.31 4.89
N VAL A 219 -3.18 -4.48 5.25
CA VAL A 219 -4.56 -4.89 4.98
C VAL A 219 -5.48 -4.36 6.08
N LYS A 220 -6.48 -3.57 5.69
CA LYS A 220 -7.58 -3.10 6.53
C LYS A 220 -8.82 -3.97 6.29
N ASN A 221 -9.85 -3.84 7.15
CA ASN A 221 -11.10 -4.57 7.00
C ASN A 221 -12.16 -3.78 6.22
N PRO A 222 -13.04 -4.44 5.44
CA PRO A 222 -13.06 -5.89 5.13
C PRO A 222 -12.09 -6.26 3.99
N ALA A 223 -11.48 -7.44 4.06
CA ALA A 223 -10.53 -7.89 3.03
C ALA A 223 -10.56 -9.40 2.78
N SER A 224 -10.46 -9.83 1.52
CA SER A 224 -10.27 -11.24 1.21
C SER A 224 -9.43 -11.53 -0.03
N ASN A 225 -8.84 -12.72 -0.09
CA ASN A 225 -8.15 -13.25 -1.27
C ASN A 225 -7.04 -12.32 -1.77
N MET A 226 -5.98 -12.13 -0.98
CA MET A 226 -4.87 -11.26 -1.37
C MET A 226 -3.54 -12.01 -1.40
N LEU A 227 -2.74 -11.73 -2.42
CA LEU A 227 -1.36 -12.17 -2.54
C LEU A 227 -0.46 -10.94 -2.48
N ILE A 228 0.39 -10.88 -1.46
CA ILE A 228 1.30 -9.77 -1.22
C ILE A 228 2.73 -10.33 -1.22
N GLU A 229 3.55 -9.98 -2.20
CA GLU A 229 4.85 -10.64 -2.34
C GLU A 229 5.98 -9.83 -2.95
N ASP A 230 7.23 -10.22 -2.67
CA ASP A 230 8.41 -9.48 -3.14
C ASP A 230 8.36 -8.01 -2.70
N ILE A 231 8.25 -7.81 -1.39
CA ILE A 231 8.16 -6.47 -0.81
C ILE A 231 9.41 -6.15 0.00
N PHE A 232 9.98 -4.97 -0.25
CA PHE A 232 11.12 -4.43 0.47
C PHE A 232 10.69 -3.29 1.40
N TYR A 233 10.58 -3.59 2.69
CA TYR A 233 10.41 -2.58 3.74
C TYR A 233 11.80 -2.05 4.08
N ASN A 234 12.16 -0.90 3.50
CA ASN A 234 13.50 -0.33 3.62
C ASN A 234 13.48 0.85 4.60
N VAL A 235 13.46 0.52 5.89
CA VAL A 235 13.12 1.39 7.02
C VAL A 235 11.66 1.84 6.96
N SER A 236 10.82 1.21 7.78
CA SER A 236 9.37 1.39 7.80
C SER A 236 8.84 1.07 9.20
N GLY A 237 7.66 1.55 9.57
CA GLY A 237 6.95 1.00 10.73
C GLY A 237 6.64 -0.48 10.54
N GLY A 238 6.49 -0.92 9.28
CA GLY A 238 6.09 -2.28 8.95
C GLY A 238 4.59 -2.40 9.06
N MET A 239 4.13 -3.34 9.87
CA MET A 239 2.71 -3.63 10.09
C MET A 239 2.00 -4.18 8.84
N SER A 240 1.06 -5.10 9.08
CA SER A 240 0.50 -5.94 8.01
C SER A 240 -1.01 -5.99 8.04
N ILE A 241 -1.64 -5.99 9.21
CA ILE A 241 -3.09 -6.10 9.33
C ILE A 241 -3.59 -5.18 10.45
N GLY A 242 -4.59 -4.35 10.14
CA GLY A 242 -5.29 -3.48 11.08
C GLY A 242 -4.90 -2.00 10.99
N SER A 243 -5.30 -1.13 11.91
CA SER A 243 -6.03 -1.44 13.15
C SER A 243 -7.39 -2.04 12.86
N LEU A 244 -7.74 -3.13 13.54
CA LEU A 244 -9.04 -3.78 13.36
C LEU A 244 -10.10 -3.09 14.22
N SER A 245 -11.34 -3.13 13.76
CA SER A 245 -12.49 -2.48 14.39
C SER A 245 -13.71 -3.41 14.44
N THR A 246 -14.88 -2.90 14.81
CA THR A 246 -16.13 -3.67 14.70
C THR A 246 -16.41 -4.07 13.25
N ASN A 247 -17.07 -5.20 13.06
CA ASN A 247 -17.34 -5.84 11.77
C ASN A 247 -16.05 -6.19 11.01
N THR A 248 -15.04 -6.66 11.73
CA THR A 248 -13.83 -7.18 11.11
C THR A 248 -14.16 -8.45 10.33
N ASP A 249 -13.80 -8.46 9.05
CA ASP A 249 -13.90 -9.63 8.18
C ASP A 249 -12.68 -9.64 7.26
N ILE A 250 -11.63 -10.36 7.68
CA ILE A 250 -10.40 -10.53 6.91
C ILE A 250 -10.14 -12.02 6.73
N SER A 251 -9.97 -12.45 5.49
CA SER A 251 -9.65 -13.85 5.20
C SER A 251 -8.74 -14.07 4.00
N ASP A 252 -8.04 -15.20 3.97
CA ASP A 252 -7.33 -15.69 2.78
C ASP A 252 -6.26 -14.69 2.27
N ILE A 253 -5.36 -14.29 3.15
CA ILE A 253 -4.26 -13.35 2.85
C ILE A 253 -2.93 -14.09 2.89
N TYR A 254 -2.10 -13.90 1.88
CA TYR A 254 -0.81 -14.57 1.76
C TYR A 254 0.30 -13.56 1.49
N TYR A 255 1.14 -13.36 2.51
CA TYR A 255 2.39 -12.62 2.41
C TYR A 255 3.52 -13.58 2.02
N ARG A 256 4.33 -13.22 1.03
CA ARG A 256 5.46 -14.05 0.58
C ARG A 256 6.71 -13.24 0.24
N ARG A 257 7.90 -13.69 0.66
CA ARG A 257 9.16 -13.01 0.29
C ARG A 257 9.11 -11.53 0.69
N ILE A 258 8.92 -11.31 1.99
CA ILE A 258 8.94 -9.97 2.59
C ILE A 258 10.33 -9.75 3.18
N TYR A 259 11.02 -8.72 2.72
CA TYR A 259 12.30 -8.29 3.25
C TYR A 259 12.11 -7.03 4.08
N ALA A 260 12.39 -7.11 5.38
CA ALA A 260 12.24 -6.02 6.31
C ALA A 260 13.60 -5.58 6.86
N ASN A 261 14.04 -4.39 6.47
CA ASN A 261 15.16 -3.67 7.08
C ASN A 261 14.58 -2.64 8.06
N ASN A 262 14.82 -2.82 9.36
CA ASN A 262 14.28 -1.99 10.44
C ASN A 262 12.77 -1.76 10.34
N ALA A 263 11.99 -2.85 10.28
CA ALA A 263 10.53 -2.81 10.18
C ALA A 263 9.90 -4.06 10.83
N ASP A 264 8.59 -3.97 11.13
CA ASP A 264 7.82 -5.03 11.80
C ASP A 264 6.84 -5.74 10.85
N PRO A 265 7.26 -6.71 10.01
CA PRO A 265 6.50 -7.13 8.83
C PRO A 265 5.29 -8.02 9.08
N CYS A 266 5.17 -8.61 10.26
CA CYS A 266 4.09 -9.54 10.59
C CYS A 266 3.37 -9.06 11.85
N PHE A 267 2.66 -7.94 11.75
CA PHE A 267 1.96 -7.31 12.87
C PHE A 267 0.44 -7.27 12.60
N ILE A 268 -0.34 -7.88 13.50
CA ILE A 268 -1.80 -7.70 13.59
C ILE A 268 -2.09 -6.80 14.81
N LYS A 269 -2.78 -5.67 14.60
CA LYS A 269 -3.14 -4.73 15.68
C LYS A 269 -4.65 -4.53 15.82
N TYR A 270 -5.14 -4.62 17.05
CA TYR A 270 -6.54 -4.38 17.40
C TYR A 270 -6.70 -4.04 18.88
N HIS A 271 -7.83 -3.44 19.24
CA HIS A 271 -8.25 -3.29 20.64
C HIS A 271 -9.79 -3.19 20.66
N GLY A 272 -10.44 -4.14 21.34
CA GLY A 272 -11.86 -4.43 21.13
C GLY A 272 -12.11 -5.06 19.76
N GLY A 273 -13.12 -4.56 19.03
CA GLY A 273 -13.60 -5.08 17.76
C GLY A 273 -14.55 -6.27 17.92
N ASN A 274 -15.02 -6.77 16.79
CA ASN A 274 -15.71 -8.06 16.68
C ASN A 274 -15.54 -8.61 15.24
N GLY A 275 -15.94 -9.87 15.03
CA GLY A 275 -15.77 -10.55 13.75
C GLY A 275 -14.48 -11.36 13.68
N THR A 276 -13.93 -11.58 12.48
CA THR A 276 -12.90 -12.61 12.27
C THR A 276 -11.71 -12.14 11.42
N VAL A 277 -10.51 -12.58 11.80
CA VAL A 277 -9.31 -12.65 10.94
C VAL A 277 -8.91 -14.10 10.82
N LYS A 278 -8.88 -14.66 9.61
CA LYS A 278 -8.56 -16.08 9.42
C LYS A 278 -7.80 -16.40 8.14
N ASN A 279 -7.12 -17.55 8.13
CA ASN A 279 -6.44 -18.08 6.95
C ASN A 279 -5.34 -17.14 6.43
N ILE A 280 -4.46 -16.69 7.32
CA ILE A 280 -3.35 -15.79 6.96
C ILE A 280 -2.05 -16.58 6.94
N VAL A 281 -1.25 -16.38 5.89
CA VAL A 281 0.06 -17.00 5.76
C VAL A 281 1.12 -15.94 5.57
N TRP A 282 2.17 -15.99 6.39
CA TRP A 282 3.44 -15.32 6.14
C TRP A 282 4.48 -16.35 5.75
N ASP A 283 4.91 -16.31 4.50
CA ASP A 283 5.88 -17.24 3.91
C ASP A 283 7.18 -16.54 3.55
N THR A 284 8.31 -17.00 4.09
CA THR A 284 9.63 -16.50 3.69
C THR A 284 9.75 -15.01 4.02
N VAL A 285 9.92 -14.71 5.30
CA VAL A 285 10.09 -13.34 5.81
C VAL A 285 11.51 -13.19 6.35
N THR A 286 12.26 -12.26 5.77
CA THR A 286 13.61 -11.90 6.23
C THR A 286 13.54 -10.59 6.98
N VAL A 287 14.07 -10.56 8.20
CA VAL A 287 14.12 -9.38 9.05
C VAL A 287 15.57 -9.06 9.37
N HIS A 288 15.96 -7.81 9.16
CA HIS A 288 17.23 -7.22 9.55
C HIS A 288 16.92 -5.98 10.40
N GLY A 289 16.90 -6.16 11.72
CA GLY A 289 16.38 -5.13 12.63
C GLY A 289 14.86 -5.00 12.57
N GLY A 290 14.28 -4.49 13.65
CA GLY A 290 12.84 -4.48 13.90
C GLY A 290 12.57 -4.70 15.39
N VAL A 291 11.42 -4.24 15.86
CA VAL A 291 11.08 -4.25 17.29
C VAL A 291 10.14 -5.40 17.61
N TYR A 292 9.09 -5.56 16.81
CA TYR A 292 8.06 -6.59 16.95
C TYR A 292 7.79 -7.30 15.61
N PRO A 293 8.79 -8.02 15.06
CA PRO A 293 8.70 -8.47 13.68
C PRO A 293 7.66 -9.60 13.46
N LEU A 294 7.20 -10.24 14.54
CA LEU A 294 6.08 -11.18 14.56
C LEU A 294 5.20 -10.93 15.80
N SER A 295 4.10 -10.21 15.58
CA SER A 295 3.27 -9.64 16.63
C SER A 295 1.78 -9.78 16.39
N ILE A 296 1.05 -10.10 17.45
CA ILE A 296 -0.39 -9.89 17.57
C ILE A 296 -0.58 -9.04 18.82
N ASP A 297 -1.11 -7.84 18.67
CA ASP A 297 -1.35 -6.93 19.79
C ASP A 297 -2.85 -6.61 19.88
N GLY A 298 -3.53 -7.27 20.83
CA GLY A 298 -4.95 -7.08 21.13
C GLY A 298 -5.26 -5.92 22.09
N ALA A 299 -4.24 -5.14 22.49
CA ALA A 299 -4.37 -3.96 23.35
C ALA A 299 -3.79 -2.70 22.66
N TRP A 300 -3.86 -2.66 21.32
CA TRP A 300 -3.31 -1.58 20.51
C TRP A 300 -4.18 -0.30 20.56
N GLY A 301 -3.59 0.81 21.01
CA GLY A 301 -4.29 2.09 21.14
C GLY A 301 -5.31 2.16 22.30
N ASP A 302 -6.18 3.17 22.31
CA ASP A 302 -7.08 3.49 23.44
C ASP A 302 -8.54 3.03 23.24
N LYS A 303 -8.91 2.58 22.03
CA LYS A 303 -10.30 2.22 21.70
C LYS A 303 -10.55 0.74 22.01
N SER A 304 -11.65 0.42 22.67
CA SER A 304 -11.97 -0.95 23.11
C SER A 304 -13.44 -1.33 22.87
N GLU A 305 -14.08 -0.77 21.84
CA GLU A 305 -15.47 -1.12 21.52
C GLU A 305 -15.58 -2.52 20.92
N GLY A 306 -16.38 -3.40 21.53
CA GLY A 306 -16.60 -4.79 21.09
C GLY A 306 -15.85 -5.82 21.94
N ASP A 307 -16.26 -7.09 21.82
CA ASP A 307 -15.82 -8.17 22.71
C ASP A 307 -14.45 -8.77 22.30
N GLY A 308 -13.88 -8.35 21.18
CA GLY A 308 -12.63 -8.87 20.63
C GLY A 308 -12.81 -9.48 19.23
N VAL A 309 -11.71 -9.53 18.47
CA VAL A 309 -11.68 -10.14 17.13
C VAL A 309 -11.23 -11.60 17.22
N GLU A 310 -11.98 -12.51 16.61
CA GLU A 310 -11.60 -13.92 16.52
C GLU A 310 -10.46 -14.09 15.51
N ILE A 311 -9.25 -14.32 16.00
CA ILE A 311 -8.07 -14.56 15.18
C ILE A 311 -7.79 -16.06 15.13
N SER A 312 -7.78 -16.64 13.93
CA SER A 312 -7.55 -18.08 13.78
C SER A 312 -6.84 -18.50 12.50
N ASN A 313 -6.26 -19.69 12.49
CA ASN A 313 -5.63 -20.28 11.30
C ASN A 313 -4.57 -19.35 10.67
N LEU A 314 -3.56 -19.01 11.48
CA LEU A 314 -2.41 -18.24 11.04
C LEU A 314 -1.21 -19.17 10.86
N THR A 315 -0.47 -19.04 9.77
CA THR A 315 0.75 -19.81 9.53
C THR A 315 1.92 -18.89 9.27
N PHE A 316 2.98 -19.04 10.04
CA PHE A 316 4.26 -18.36 9.81
C PHE A 316 5.28 -19.43 9.41
N LYS A 317 5.85 -19.29 8.20
CA LYS A 317 6.84 -20.23 7.69
C LYS A 317 8.08 -19.53 7.15
N ASN A 318 9.25 -20.14 7.38
CA ASN A 318 10.54 -19.59 6.93
C ASN A 318 10.74 -18.12 7.36
N SER A 319 10.42 -17.80 8.62
CA SER A 319 10.42 -16.44 9.17
C SER A 319 11.54 -16.20 10.19
N ARG A 320 11.94 -14.94 10.39
CA ARG A 320 13.11 -14.53 11.19
C ARG A 320 12.80 -13.42 12.20
N SER A 321 11.74 -13.60 12.97
CA SER A 321 11.09 -12.53 13.74
C SER A 321 10.94 -12.84 15.23
N SER A 322 11.16 -11.90 16.17
CA SER A 322 10.77 -12.10 17.57
C SER A 322 9.25 -12.28 17.71
N ILE A 323 8.84 -13.14 18.64
CA ILE A 323 7.42 -13.51 18.83
C ILE A 323 6.84 -12.76 20.01
N ARG A 324 5.75 -12.03 19.76
CA ARG A 324 4.88 -11.48 20.79
C ARG A 324 3.42 -11.66 20.38
N PHE A 325 2.74 -12.63 20.98
CA PHE A 325 1.31 -12.84 20.77
C PHE A 325 0.55 -12.46 22.03
N GLN A 326 -0.25 -11.40 21.94
CA GLN A 326 -1.08 -10.90 23.03
C GLN A 326 -2.54 -10.91 22.60
N CYS A 327 -3.25 -11.97 23.01
CA CYS A 327 -4.66 -12.16 22.73
C CYS A 327 -5.47 -12.07 24.02
N SER A 328 -6.75 -11.68 23.92
CA SER A 328 -7.65 -11.65 25.07
C SER A 328 -7.89 -13.07 25.59
N SER A 329 -8.03 -13.22 26.91
CA SER A 329 -8.48 -14.49 27.50
C SER A 329 -9.95 -14.80 27.20
N GLU A 330 -10.74 -13.78 26.86
CA GLU A 330 -12.15 -13.90 26.49
C GLU A 330 -12.32 -14.32 25.02
N VAL A 331 -11.41 -13.87 24.14
CA VAL A 331 -11.35 -14.21 22.71
C VAL A 331 -9.92 -14.63 22.36
N PRO A 332 -9.52 -15.87 22.72
CA PRO A 332 -8.16 -16.34 22.50
C PRO A 332 -7.86 -16.55 21.01
N CYS A 333 -6.61 -16.32 20.61
CA CYS A 333 -6.17 -16.65 19.26
C CYS A 333 -5.96 -18.17 19.14
N THR A 334 -6.40 -18.78 18.04
CA THR A 334 -6.38 -20.25 17.91
C THR A 334 -5.80 -20.73 16.58
N ASN A 335 -5.30 -21.97 16.55
CA ASN A 335 -4.77 -22.59 15.34
C ASN A 335 -3.65 -21.74 14.69
N ILE A 336 -2.71 -21.24 15.52
CA ILE A 336 -1.49 -20.58 15.03
C ILE A 336 -0.41 -21.64 14.82
N ASN A 337 0.26 -21.62 13.69
CA ASN A 337 1.29 -22.60 13.36
C ASN A 337 2.61 -21.90 13.00
N LEU A 338 3.70 -22.29 13.65
CA LEU A 338 5.06 -21.78 13.40
C LEU A 338 5.93 -22.89 12.81
N GLU A 339 6.27 -22.77 11.53
CA GLU A 339 7.09 -23.74 10.79
C GLU A 339 8.43 -23.11 10.40
N ASP A 340 9.57 -23.69 10.81
CA ASP A 340 10.89 -23.18 10.41
C ASP A 340 11.08 -21.67 10.68
N VAL A 341 10.64 -21.21 11.87
CA VAL A 341 10.82 -19.84 12.33
C VAL A 341 12.11 -19.76 13.16
N PHE A 342 13.11 -19.05 12.64
CA PHE A 342 14.45 -18.96 13.22
C PHE A 342 14.75 -17.57 13.74
N ILE A 343 14.81 -17.43 15.06
CA ILE A 343 14.77 -16.10 15.68
C ILE A 343 15.94 -15.93 16.63
N PHE A 344 16.70 -14.87 16.42
CA PHE A 344 17.69 -14.45 17.39
C PHE A 344 17.72 -12.93 17.42
N SER A 345 17.87 -12.36 18.61
CA SER A 345 18.17 -10.93 18.68
C SER A 345 19.63 -10.70 18.28
N GLU A 346 19.99 -9.47 17.95
CA GLU A 346 21.40 -9.09 17.81
C GLU A 346 22.18 -9.17 19.13
N GLY A 347 21.48 -9.39 20.26
CA GLY A 347 22.05 -9.58 21.58
C GLY A 347 22.36 -11.05 21.91
N SER A 348 22.47 -11.35 23.21
CA SER A 348 22.81 -12.70 23.71
C SER A 348 21.59 -13.60 23.94
N TYR A 349 20.37 -13.06 23.85
CA TYR A 349 19.11 -13.79 23.99
C TYR A 349 17.95 -13.05 23.33
N ALA A 350 16.89 -13.77 23.01
CA ALA A 350 15.58 -13.24 22.61
C ALA A 350 14.50 -13.72 23.59
N THR A 351 13.38 -13.01 23.65
CA THR A 351 12.20 -13.42 24.42
C THR A 351 11.05 -13.69 23.46
N TYR A 352 10.36 -14.81 23.67
CA TYR A 352 9.06 -15.08 23.04
C TYR A 352 7.99 -14.94 24.10
N GLU A 353 6.98 -14.14 23.80
CA GLU A 353 5.85 -13.89 24.67
C GLU A 353 4.57 -14.40 24.01
N CYS A 354 3.83 -15.24 24.72
CA CYS A 354 2.54 -15.73 24.29
C CYS A 354 1.53 -15.58 25.42
N GLU A 355 0.42 -14.91 25.13
CA GLU A 355 -0.71 -14.70 26.00
C GLU A 355 -1.99 -15.11 25.26
N ASN A 356 -2.67 -16.13 25.79
CA ASN A 356 -3.92 -16.67 25.25
C ASN A 356 -3.85 -17.04 23.74
N ALA A 357 -2.71 -17.57 23.28
CA ALA A 357 -2.43 -17.91 21.88
C ALA A 357 -2.18 -19.41 21.68
N PHE A 358 -3.09 -20.10 21.01
CA PHE A 358 -3.11 -21.56 20.94
C PHE A 358 -2.69 -22.07 19.56
N GLY A 359 -1.87 -23.11 19.56
CA GLY A 359 -1.30 -23.66 18.34
C GLY A 359 0.02 -24.40 18.55
N ASP A 360 0.80 -24.53 17.47
CA ASP A 360 2.00 -25.34 17.42
C ASP A 360 3.26 -24.48 17.17
N GLY A 361 4.24 -24.59 18.08
CA GLY A 361 5.56 -23.96 17.97
C GLY A 361 5.87 -22.88 19.02
N ALA A 362 7.15 -22.71 19.35
CA ALA A 362 7.65 -21.70 20.29
C ALA A 362 6.91 -21.68 21.65
N CYS A 363 6.38 -20.52 22.06
CA CYS A 363 5.67 -20.31 23.32
C CYS A 363 4.15 -20.61 23.26
N LEU A 364 3.64 -21.09 22.12
CA LEU A 364 2.22 -21.36 21.94
C LEU A 364 1.76 -22.53 22.81
N ASN A 365 0.50 -22.46 23.27
CA ASN A 365 -0.11 -23.56 24.00
C ASN A 365 -0.76 -24.56 23.02
N SER A 366 -0.28 -25.81 23.03
CA SER A 366 -0.76 -26.88 22.13
C SER A 366 -2.07 -27.53 22.56
N THR A 367 -2.65 -27.15 23.70
CA THR A 367 -3.98 -27.63 24.10
C THR A 367 -5.06 -26.95 23.27
N ALA A 368 -5.46 -27.60 22.17
CA ALA A 368 -6.37 -27.08 21.14
C ALA A 368 -7.84 -26.79 21.60
N THR A 369 -8.11 -26.69 22.90
CA THR A 369 -9.46 -26.46 23.43
C THR A 369 -9.56 -25.10 24.10
N ALA A 370 -10.25 -24.20 23.40
CA ALA A 370 -10.60 -22.80 23.70
C ALA A 370 -11.44 -22.57 24.96
N THR A 371 -11.27 -23.37 26.01
CA THR A 371 -11.88 -23.13 27.32
C THR A 371 -10.78 -22.85 28.32
N ALA A 372 -10.00 -21.80 28.09
CA ALA A 372 -9.10 -21.28 29.12
C ALA A 372 -9.94 -20.53 30.15
N SER A 373 -10.68 -21.27 30.99
CA SER A 373 -11.19 -20.72 32.25
C SER A 373 -9.97 -20.44 33.14
N GLY A 374 -9.28 -19.32 32.89
CA GLY A 374 -8.08 -18.91 33.62
C GLY A 374 -7.07 -18.07 32.85
N GLY A 375 -7.15 -17.97 31.52
CA GLY A 375 -6.12 -17.33 30.68
C GLY A 375 -4.71 -17.93 30.88
N TYR A 376 -3.74 -17.51 30.10
CA TYR A 376 -2.33 -17.78 30.40
C TYR A 376 -1.41 -16.72 29.79
N THR A 377 -0.25 -16.55 30.42
CA THR A 377 0.87 -15.77 29.89
C THR A 377 2.14 -16.59 30.07
N VAL A 378 2.93 -16.73 29.02
CA VAL A 378 4.24 -17.39 29.03
C VAL A 378 5.26 -16.48 28.39
N VAL A 379 6.40 -16.34 29.07
CA VAL A 379 7.62 -15.73 28.52
C VAL A 379 8.69 -16.79 28.46
N GLN A 380 9.18 -17.07 27.24
CA GLN A 380 10.26 -18.01 26.98
C GLN A 380 11.53 -17.23 26.60
N THR A 381 12.63 -17.49 27.31
CA THR A 381 13.96 -16.96 26.94
C THR A 381 14.66 -17.94 26.01
N VAL A 382 15.09 -17.46 24.84
CA VAL A 382 15.82 -18.22 23.82
C VAL A 382 17.23 -17.68 23.70
N THR A 383 18.22 -18.54 23.94
CA THR A 383 19.66 -18.17 23.94
C THR A 383 20.40 -18.70 22.71
N SER A 384 19.77 -19.54 21.90
CA SER A 384 20.26 -19.97 20.59
C SER A 384 19.11 -20.47 19.71
N VAL A 385 19.30 -20.40 18.40
CA VAL A 385 18.44 -21.02 17.39
C VAL A 385 19.29 -21.74 16.36
N ALA A 386 18.66 -22.60 15.57
CA ALA A 386 19.35 -23.25 14.45
C ALA A 386 19.97 -22.19 13.53
N THR A 387 21.22 -22.41 13.13
CA THR A 387 21.93 -21.51 12.23
C THR A 387 21.30 -21.56 10.85
N TYR A 388 21.06 -20.39 10.26
CA TYR A 388 20.54 -20.26 8.91
C TYR A 388 21.40 -19.27 8.11
N THR A 389 21.39 -19.40 6.78
CA THR A 389 22.07 -18.46 5.88
C THR A 389 21.10 -17.44 5.32
N THR A 390 21.52 -16.18 5.29
CA THR A 390 20.73 -15.05 4.78
C THR A 390 21.53 -14.29 3.76
N SER A 391 20.86 -13.89 2.68
CA SER A 391 21.35 -12.84 1.81
C SER A 391 20.63 -11.54 2.18
N TRP A 392 21.39 -10.46 2.31
CA TRP A 392 20.86 -9.13 2.59
C TRP A 392 20.65 -8.36 1.28
N MET A 393 19.71 -7.43 1.28
CA MET A 393 19.51 -6.50 0.16
C MET A 393 20.69 -5.54 0.07
N ALA A 394 21.18 -5.27 -1.14
CA ALA A 394 22.35 -4.40 -1.34
C ALA A 394 22.06 -2.91 -1.04
N ASN A 395 20.78 -2.51 -1.09
CA ASN A 395 20.33 -1.12 -0.98
C ASN A 395 19.63 -0.82 0.35
N GLU A 396 19.97 -1.54 1.42
CA GLU A 396 19.48 -1.23 2.76
C GLU A 396 19.88 0.19 3.17
N LEU A 397 18.91 0.97 3.63
CA LEU A 397 19.17 2.21 4.33
C LEU A 397 19.74 1.90 5.71
N THR A 398 20.84 2.57 6.05
CA THR A 398 21.56 2.40 7.31
C THR A 398 21.26 3.52 8.32
N SER A 399 20.43 4.49 7.94
CA SER A 399 20.06 5.64 8.76
C SER A 399 18.62 6.05 8.51
N GLU A 400 17.98 6.60 9.54
CA GLU A 400 16.68 7.25 9.45
C GLU A 400 16.71 8.44 8.48
N LEU A 401 15.57 8.70 7.84
CA LEU A 401 15.36 9.87 6.99
C LEU A 401 14.46 10.88 7.72
N LEU A 402 14.90 12.13 7.78
CA LEU A 402 14.20 13.20 8.50
C LEU A 402 13.35 14.03 7.56
N ALA A 403 12.27 14.62 8.09
CA ALA A 403 11.31 15.43 7.33
C ALA A 403 11.72 16.90 7.14
N ASN A 404 13.02 17.23 7.14
CA ASN A 404 13.50 18.61 7.21
C ASN A 404 13.92 19.21 5.85
N SER A 405 13.82 18.44 4.76
CA SER A 405 14.19 18.88 3.41
C SER A 405 13.49 18.04 2.34
N SER A 406 13.43 18.57 1.12
CA SER A 406 12.90 17.84 -0.04
C SER A 406 13.70 16.57 -0.32
N PHE A 407 12.99 15.51 -0.69
CA PHE A 407 13.57 14.25 -1.13
C PHE A 407 13.87 14.27 -2.63
N THR A 408 14.86 13.50 -3.06
CA THR A 408 15.09 13.22 -4.48
C THR A 408 14.28 12.00 -4.91
N ILE A 409 13.84 11.99 -6.17
CA ILE A 409 13.10 10.85 -6.74
C ILE A 409 14.11 9.75 -7.11
N PRO A 410 14.11 8.59 -6.43
CA PRO A 410 14.95 7.47 -6.80
C PRO A 410 14.43 6.75 -8.05
N PRO A 411 15.27 6.00 -8.77
CA PRO A 411 14.78 5.07 -9.77
C PRO A 411 13.95 3.95 -9.12
N VAL A 412 12.92 3.48 -9.82
CA VAL A 412 12.20 2.26 -9.42
C VAL A 412 13.18 1.08 -9.35
N PRO A 413 13.22 0.29 -8.27
CA PRO A 413 14.14 -0.83 -8.11
C PRO A 413 13.89 -1.93 -9.14
N THR A 414 14.90 -2.78 -9.30
CA THR A 414 14.79 -4.02 -10.09
C THR A 414 15.08 -5.26 -9.25
N SER A 415 14.96 -5.14 -7.93
CA SER A 415 15.04 -6.23 -6.97
C SER A 415 14.38 -5.79 -5.67
N PHE A 416 13.46 -6.60 -5.17
CA PHE A 416 12.69 -6.33 -3.95
C PHE A 416 12.87 -7.44 -2.90
N TYR A 417 13.44 -8.58 -3.30
CA TYR A 417 13.84 -9.66 -2.40
C TYR A 417 15.13 -10.32 -2.88
N PRO A 418 16.04 -10.75 -1.98
CA PRO A 418 17.30 -11.36 -2.37
C PRO A 418 17.15 -12.56 -3.32
N GLY A 419 17.87 -12.50 -4.45
CA GLY A 419 17.88 -13.56 -5.45
C GLY A 419 16.62 -13.65 -6.32
N GLN A 420 15.67 -12.72 -6.17
CA GLN A 420 14.51 -12.62 -7.05
C GLN A 420 14.70 -11.52 -8.10
N THR A 421 14.08 -11.74 -9.25
CA THR A 421 13.88 -10.73 -10.29
C THR A 421 12.42 -10.28 -10.24
N PRO A 422 12.10 -9.00 -10.54
CA PRO A 422 10.74 -8.52 -10.56
C PRO A 422 9.85 -9.38 -11.44
N LEU A 423 8.62 -9.63 -10.99
CA LEU A 423 7.67 -10.51 -11.67
C LEU A 423 7.22 -9.90 -12.99
N ALA A 424 7.07 -8.57 -13.03
CA ALA A 424 6.86 -7.80 -14.25
C ALA A 424 8.14 -7.01 -14.59
N ALA A 425 8.68 -7.24 -15.79
CA ALA A 425 9.86 -6.51 -16.25
C ALA A 425 9.54 -5.01 -16.46
N SER A 426 10.29 -4.14 -15.77
CA SER A 426 10.22 -2.67 -15.94
C SER A 426 10.51 -2.20 -17.39
N SER A 427 11.06 -3.07 -18.25
CA SER A 427 11.53 -2.72 -19.61
C SER A 427 10.56 -3.03 -20.75
N GLN A 428 9.34 -3.52 -20.50
CA GLN A 428 8.40 -3.89 -21.58
C GLN A 428 7.28 -2.88 -21.87
N GLN A 429 7.22 -1.74 -21.18
CA GLN A 429 6.19 -0.75 -21.44
C GLN A 429 6.70 0.26 -22.48
N THR A 430 6.16 0.19 -23.69
CA THR A 430 6.45 1.20 -24.71
C THR A 430 5.70 2.47 -24.34
N SER A 431 6.42 3.49 -23.85
CA SER A 431 5.87 4.83 -23.63
C SER A 431 5.20 5.37 -24.91
N LEU A 432 4.07 6.07 -24.77
CA LEU A 432 3.47 6.85 -25.86
C LEU A 432 4.39 7.92 -26.46
N SER A 433 5.46 8.34 -25.76
CA SER A 433 6.52 9.16 -26.35
C SER A 433 7.18 8.52 -27.57
N GLY A 434 7.12 7.19 -27.71
CA GLY A 434 7.58 6.45 -28.91
C GLY A 434 6.50 6.17 -29.97
N LEU A 435 5.25 6.55 -29.72
CA LEU A 435 4.08 6.26 -30.58
C LEU A 435 3.49 7.51 -31.24
N THR A 436 4.09 8.69 -31.04
CA THR A 436 3.72 9.88 -31.80
C THR A 436 4.22 9.75 -33.25
N PRO A 437 3.36 9.88 -34.28
CA PRO A 437 3.83 10.07 -35.64
C PRO A 437 4.68 11.34 -35.66
N THR A 438 5.89 11.25 -36.21
CA THR A 438 6.75 12.40 -36.48
C THR A 438 5.93 13.50 -37.16
N ALA A 439 5.65 14.58 -36.41
CA ALA A 439 4.91 15.71 -36.94
C ALA A 439 5.64 16.25 -38.17
N ALA A 440 4.97 16.17 -39.32
CA ALA A 440 5.41 16.83 -40.53
C ALA A 440 5.57 18.33 -40.23
N THR A 441 6.78 18.84 -40.41
CA THR A 441 7.09 20.26 -40.35
C THR A 441 6.19 21.02 -41.32
N SER A 442 5.22 21.76 -40.80
CA SER A 442 4.56 22.84 -41.54
C SER A 442 4.62 24.12 -40.72
N SER A 443 5.40 25.05 -41.24
CA SER A 443 5.47 26.44 -40.82
C SER A 443 4.13 27.12 -41.10
N ALA A 444 3.44 27.57 -40.05
CA ALA A 444 2.29 28.47 -40.20
C ALA A 444 2.62 29.84 -39.62
N GLN A 445 2.68 30.82 -40.51
CA GLN A 445 2.79 32.25 -40.21
C GLN A 445 1.59 32.72 -39.38
N ALA A 446 1.87 33.55 -38.38
CA ALA A 446 0.88 34.25 -37.61
C ALA A 446 0.16 35.30 -38.48
N GLU A 447 -1.16 35.17 -38.59
CA GLU A 447 -2.03 36.26 -39.04
C GLU A 447 -2.96 36.66 -37.90
N LYS A 448 -2.73 37.88 -37.39
CA LYS A 448 -3.58 38.55 -36.41
C LYS A 448 -4.88 38.96 -37.08
N THR A 449 -6.01 38.49 -36.58
CA THR A 449 -7.29 39.21 -36.71
C THR A 449 -7.96 39.28 -35.34
N GLY A 450 -8.27 40.51 -34.95
CA GLY A 450 -8.95 40.83 -33.70
C GLY A 450 -10.46 40.67 -33.82
N GLY A 451 -11.09 40.39 -32.68
CA GLY A 451 -12.54 40.33 -32.54
C GLY A 451 -12.89 40.28 -31.05
N SER A 452 -12.93 41.46 -30.43
CA SER A 452 -13.50 41.65 -29.10
C SER A 452 -15.03 41.61 -29.20
N THR A 453 -15.67 40.70 -28.48
CA THR A 453 -17.06 40.90 -28.05
C THR A 453 -17.27 40.27 -26.67
N SER A 454 -17.65 41.13 -25.73
CA SER A 454 -18.09 40.88 -24.37
C SER A 454 -19.56 40.44 -24.34
N LEU A 455 -19.92 39.36 -23.64
CA LEU A 455 -21.24 39.20 -23.03
C LEU A 455 -21.14 38.42 -21.71
N THR A 456 -21.76 38.99 -20.69
CA THR A 456 -21.97 38.52 -19.31
C THR A 456 -23.05 37.44 -19.21
N PRO A 457 -23.17 36.72 -18.07
CA PRO A 457 -23.85 35.43 -18.00
C PRO A 457 -25.33 35.54 -17.62
N GLU A 458 -26.14 34.61 -18.12
CA GLU A 458 -27.47 34.29 -17.58
C GLU A 458 -27.53 32.82 -17.15
N ASP A 459 -27.87 32.65 -15.88
CA ASP A 459 -28.31 31.43 -15.22
C ASP A 459 -29.76 31.12 -15.64
N PRO A 460 -30.20 29.85 -15.72
CA PRO A 460 -31.16 29.47 -14.69
C PRO A 460 -31.02 28.03 -14.19
N ALA A 461 -31.24 27.92 -12.88
CA ALA A 461 -31.62 26.72 -12.16
C ALA A 461 -32.80 25.96 -12.79
N ASN A 462 -32.70 24.62 -12.79
CA ASN A 462 -33.85 23.78 -12.46
C ASN A 462 -33.40 22.42 -11.93
N GLY A 463 -34.02 21.99 -10.84
CA GLY A 463 -33.72 20.75 -10.15
C GLY A 463 -34.48 19.55 -10.68
N SER A 464 -33.94 18.36 -10.36
CA SER A 464 -34.71 17.12 -10.28
C SER A 464 -33.97 16.17 -9.36
N GLY A 465 -34.61 15.83 -8.23
CA GLY A 465 -34.08 14.89 -7.26
C GLY A 465 -34.20 13.44 -7.72
N HIS A 466 -33.24 12.62 -7.26
CA HIS A 466 -33.40 11.19 -7.10
C HIS A 466 -32.61 10.73 -5.84
N PRO A 467 -33.05 9.64 -5.20
CA PRO A 467 -32.72 9.34 -3.81
C PRO A 467 -31.34 8.71 -3.69
N GLU A 468 -30.49 9.25 -2.82
CA GLU A 468 -29.28 8.59 -2.34
C GLU A 468 -29.68 7.47 -1.39
N ASN A 469 -29.26 6.25 -1.71
CA ASN A 469 -29.23 5.13 -0.79
C ASN A 469 -27.97 5.29 0.06
N ASP A 470 -28.14 5.69 1.32
CA ASP A 470 -27.10 5.66 2.34
C ASP A 470 -26.63 4.21 2.57
N LEU A 471 -25.41 3.90 2.13
CA LEU A 471 -24.60 2.83 2.69
C LEU A 471 -23.58 3.48 3.64
N PRO A 472 -23.30 2.86 4.81
CA PRO A 472 -22.56 3.54 5.87
C PRO A 472 -21.13 3.84 5.44
N GLU A 473 -20.83 5.12 5.37
CA GLU A 473 -19.48 5.68 5.24
C GLU A 473 -18.61 5.09 6.36
N VAL A 474 -17.63 4.26 6.00
CA VAL A 474 -16.55 3.87 6.92
C VAL A 474 -15.75 5.14 7.19
N ARG A 475 -16.08 5.86 8.26
CA ARG A 475 -15.30 7.01 8.71
C ARG A 475 -13.90 6.52 9.10
N VAL A 476 -12.94 6.73 8.21
CA VAL A 476 -11.50 6.70 8.52
C VAL A 476 -11.23 7.89 9.46
N HIS A 477 -11.48 7.69 10.75
CA HIS A 477 -11.28 8.69 11.78
C HIS A 477 -9.79 8.81 12.13
N SER A 478 -9.31 10.06 12.17
CA SER A 478 -7.94 10.50 12.45
C SER A 478 -7.24 9.70 13.55
N GLU A 479 -6.32 8.81 13.17
CA GLU A 479 -5.40 8.10 14.09
C GLU A 479 -4.28 9.04 14.61
N VAL A 480 -4.30 10.33 14.26
CA VAL A 480 -3.24 11.32 14.49
C VAL A 480 -3.05 11.71 15.98
N SER A 481 -4.03 11.41 16.85
CA SER A 481 -4.01 11.88 18.25
C SER A 481 -3.46 10.89 19.29
N ASP A 482 -3.11 9.65 18.90
CA ASP A 482 -2.58 8.66 19.85
C ASP A 482 -1.07 8.88 20.09
N PRO A 483 -0.60 9.07 21.34
CA PRO A 483 0.82 9.14 21.66
C PRO A 483 1.64 7.93 21.18
N LYS A 484 1.01 6.75 21.02
CA LYS A 484 1.61 5.53 20.45
C LYS A 484 1.80 5.60 18.92
N HIS A 485 1.08 6.49 18.23
CA HIS A 485 1.16 6.73 16.79
C HIS A 485 2.18 7.80 16.39
N ARG A 486 2.83 8.49 17.35
CA ARG A 486 3.97 9.37 17.07
C ARG A 486 5.19 8.52 16.72
N GLY A 487 5.21 7.98 15.50
CA GLY A 487 6.23 7.09 14.95
C GLY A 487 6.40 5.84 15.82
N HIS A 488 5.99 4.68 15.32
CA HIS A 488 6.22 3.41 16.01
C HIS A 488 7.70 3.23 16.41
N LEU A 489 8.63 3.82 15.62
CA LEU A 489 10.06 3.98 15.97
C LEU A 489 10.34 5.03 17.06
N ALA A 490 9.72 6.23 17.00
CA ALA A 490 10.01 7.37 17.88
C ALA A 490 9.37 7.24 19.28
N TYR A 491 8.17 6.66 19.41
CA TYR A 491 7.56 6.29 20.69
C TYR A 491 8.40 5.23 21.44
N HIS A 492 9.18 4.41 20.72
CA HIS A 492 9.97 3.33 21.30
C HIS A 492 11.44 3.67 21.62
N LEU A 493 12.05 4.65 20.94
CA LEU A 493 13.38 5.15 21.33
C LEU A 493 13.37 6.00 22.62
N LYS A 494 12.25 6.63 22.98
CA LYS A 494 12.10 7.29 24.29
C LYS A 494 11.99 6.31 25.47
N ASN A 495 11.58 5.06 25.22
CA ASN A 495 11.37 4.03 26.25
C ASN A 495 12.46 2.95 26.28
N LYS A 496 13.42 2.95 25.34
CA LYS A 496 14.71 2.27 25.54
C LYS A 496 15.58 3.14 26.44
N GLY A 497 15.45 2.91 27.75
CA GLY A 497 16.23 3.60 28.77
C GLY A 497 17.73 3.57 28.48
N HIS A 498 18.27 4.76 28.20
CA HIS A 498 19.57 5.20 28.66
C HIS A 498 19.38 6.26 29.73
#